data_AF-I3D8T8-F1
#
_entry.id   AF-I3D8T8-F1
#
_cell.length_a   1.000
_cell.length_b   1.000
_cell.length_c   1.000
_cell.angle_alpha   90.00
_cell.angle_beta   90.00
_cell.angle_gamma   90.00
#
_symmetry.space_group_name_H-M   'P 1'
#
loop_
_entity.id
_entity.type
_entity.pdbx_description
1 polymer ?
#
loop_
_entity_poly.entity_id
_entity_poly.type
_entity_poly.pdbx_seq_one_letter_code
_entity_poly.pdbx_strand_id
1 'polypeptide(L)'
;MANKKTFKQAPLPFIGQKRMFLKHFQNILNEHIKDDGEDWIIIDAFGGSGLLSHVAKAIKPKARVIYNDFDGYSERLAHIGDINTLRSQLFTAVGSAVPKNKRMPKEVKAKCVKIIQEFDGYKDLNCLASWLLFSGQQVATTDELFQNDFWNCIRQSDYPKADCYLDDIEIIRESFHTLLPKFSDNRKALFVLDPPYLCTKQESYKQATYFDLIDFLRLVNITRPPYIFFSSTKSEFIRFIEYMQKDKVDNWQSFEGAKRIVVNGSASYSGKYEDNLVYKF
;
A
#
# COMPACT_ATOMS: atom_id res chain seq x y z
N MET A 1 -25.74 15.19 0.01
CA MET A 1 -24.67 14.20 -0.25
C MET A 1 -24.31 13.59 1.09
N ALA A 2 -24.51 12.28 1.26
CA ALA A 2 -24.15 11.61 2.50
C ALA A 2 -22.68 11.87 2.82
N ASN A 3 -22.36 12.12 4.09
CA ASN A 3 -21.03 12.43 4.57
C ASN A 3 -20.12 11.21 4.32
N LYS A 4 -19.53 11.09 3.12
CA LYS A 4 -18.74 9.93 2.69
C LYS A 4 -17.55 9.85 3.64
N LYS A 5 -17.52 8.81 4.46
CA LYS A 5 -16.51 8.62 5.51
C LYS A 5 -15.12 8.69 4.88
N THR A 6 -14.33 9.72 5.21
CA THR A 6 -12.96 9.84 4.69
C THR A 6 -12.03 8.94 5.47
N PHE A 7 -11.50 7.90 4.82
CA PHE A 7 -10.54 6.99 5.43
C PHE A 7 -9.15 7.62 5.45
N LYS A 8 -8.57 7.77 6.65
CA LYS A 8 -7.19 8.27 6.85
C LYS A 8 -6.15 7.16 6.91
N GLN A 9 -6.60 5.91 6.88
CA GLN A 9 -5.79 4.69 6.86
C GLN A 9 -6.58 3.59 6.16
N ALA A 10 -5.88 2.58 5.65
CA ALA A 10 -6.53 1.47 4.99
C ALA A 10 -7.37 0.62 5.98
N PRO A 11 -8.52 0.05 5.57
CA PRO A 11 -9.38 -0.73 6.47
C PRO A 11 -8.70 -1.98 7.05
N LEU A 12 -7.89 -2.67 6.23
CA LEU A 12 -7.11 -3.84 6.60
C LEU A 12 -5.59 -3.55 6.62
N PRO A 13 -4.77 -4.34 7.35
CA PRO A 13 -3.33 -4.15 7.37
C PRO A 13 -2.71 -4.23 5.98
N PHE A 14 -1.90 -3.24 5.65
CA PHE A 14 -1.07 -3.17 4.44
C PHE A 14 0.23 -2.44 4.76
N ILE A 15 1.35 -3.04 4.40
CA ILE A 15 2.68 -2.50 4.67
C ILE A 15 2.99 -1.44 3.61
N GLY A 16 3.59 -0.32 4.02
CA GLY A 16 3.93 0.75 3.08
C GLY A 16 2.79 1.72 2.76
N GLN A 17 1.61 1.60 3.39
CA GLN A 17 0.52 2.56 3.18
C GLN A 17 0.97 4.01 3.42
N LYS A 18 0.70 4.90 2.47
CA LYS A 18 1.18 6.30 2.46
C LYS A 18 0.37 7.25 3.36
N ARG A 19 -0.05 6.76 4.53
CA ARG A 19 -0.87 7.52 5.51
C ARG A 19 -0.21 8.84 5.95
N MET A 20 1.12 8.88 6.05
CA MET A 20 1.86 10.07 6.48
C MET A 20 1.91 11.16 5.41
N PHE A 21 1.70 10.81 4.13
CA PHE A 21 1.72 11.74 3.02
C PHE A 21 0.35 12.28 2.63
N LEU A 22 -0.74 11.79 3.22
CA LEU A 22 -2.09 12.12 2.74
C LEU A 22 -2.38 13.62 2.72
N LYS A 23 -1.89 14.39 3.70
CA LYS A 23 -2.05 15.85 3.70
C LYS A 23 -1.30 16.50 2.54
N HIS A 24 -0.06 16.09 2.27
CA HIS A 24 0.72 16.61 1.15
C HIS A 24 0.09 16.23 -0.19
N PHE A 25 -0.32 14.98 -0.33
CA PHE A 25 -1.02 14.49 -1.51
C PHE A 25 -2.31 15.28 -1.78
N GLN A 26 -3.15 15.48 -0.77
CA GLN A 26 -4.37 16.29 -0.89
C GLN A 26 -4.07 17.74 -1.30
N ASN A 27 -3.05 18.36 -0.69
CA ASN A 27 -2.66 19.72 -1.03
C ASN A 27 -2.20 19.84 -2.48
N ILE A 28 -1.37 18.92 -2.95
CA ILE A 28 -0.89 18.88 -4.34
C ILE A 28 -2.06 18.74 -5.31
N LEU A 29 -2.99 17.80 -5.04
CA LEU A 29 -4.17 17.63 -5.89
C LEU A 29 -5.07 18.87 -5.88
N ASN A 30 -5.22 19.57 -4.75
CA ASN A 30 -6.02 20.80 -4.67
C ASN A 30 -5.35 22.01 -5.35
N GLU A 31 -4.03 22.08 -5.29
CA GLU A 31 -3.23 23.13 -5.94
C GLU A 31 -3.31 22.99 -7.46
N HIS A 32 -3.15 21.78 -7.99
CA HIS A 32 -2.92 21.56 -9.43
C HIS A 32 -4.13 21.02 -10.22
N ILE A 33 -5.09 20.37 -9.57
CA ILE A 33 -6.26 19.81 -10.24
C ILE A 33 -7.50 20.60 -9.82
N LYS A 34 -8.04 21.43 -10.74
CA LYS A 34 -9.22 22.28 -10.51
C LYS A 34 -10.54 21.55 -10.82
N ASP A 35 -11.65 22.23 -10.55
CA ASP A 35 -13.01 21.83 -10.94
C ASP A 35 -13.36 20.39 -10.56
N ASP A 36 -13.02 20.01 -9.33
CA ASP A 36 -13.25 18.66 -8.78
C ASP A 36 -12.65 17.51 -9.59
N GLY A 37 -11.69 17.82 -10.48
CA GLY A 37 -11.02 16.86 -11.34
C GLY A 37 -11.72 16.57 -12.66
N GLU A 38 -12.50 17.52 -13.18
CA GLU A 38 -13.15 17.36 -14.49
C GLU A 38 -12.14 17.07 -15.63
N ASP A 39 -12.41 16.01 -16.39
CA ASP A 39 -11.54 15.38 -17.40
C ASP A 39 -10.18 14.85 -16.91
N TRP A 40 -9.91 14.88 -15.60
CA TRP A 40 -8.69 14.32 -15.06
C TRP A 40 -8.77 12.81 -14.90
N ILE A 41 -7.66 12.16 -15.21
CA ILE A 41 -7.45 10.74 -14.93
C ILE A 41 -6.35 10.65 -13.87
N ILE A 42 -6.64 10.04 -12.72
CA ILE A 42 -5.64 9.82 -11.67
C ILE A 42 -5.35 8.32 -11.62
N ILE A 43 -4.13 7.94 -11.94
CA ILE A 43 -3.71 6.54 -12.12
C ILE A 43 -2.79 6.17 -10.96
N ASP A 44 -3.31 5.36 -10.05
CA ASP A 44 -2.56 4.76 -8.94
C ASP A 44 -1.97 3.43 -9.41
N ALA A 45 -0.79 3.50 -10.03
CA ALA A 45 -0.19 2.39 -10.78
C ALA A 45 0.33 1.27 -9.86
N PHE A 46 0.64 1.61 -8.61
CA PHE A 46 1.09 0.69 -7.56
C PHE A 46 0.15 0.82 -6.37
N GLY A 47 -1.13 0.56 -6.61
CA GLY A 47 -2.18 1.03 -5.71
C GLY A 47 -2.14 0.45 -4.31
N GLY A 48 -1.50 -0.71 -4.11
CA GLY A 48 -1.34 -1.34 -2.81
C GLY A 48 -2.66 -1.45 -2.06
N SER A 49 -2.81 -0.68 -0.97
CA SER A 49 -4.06 -0.65 -0.18
C SER A 49 -5.21 0.17 -0.76
N GLY A 50 -5.01 0.86 -1.88
CA GLY A 50 -6.00 1.77 -2.48
C GLY A 50 -6.21 3.07 -1.70
N LEU A 51 -5.39 3.36 -0.68
CA LEU A 51 -5.57 4.54 0.18
C LEU A 51 -5.39 5.87 -0.58
N LEU A 52 -4.42 5.94 -1.50
CA LEU A 52 -4.22 7.13 -2.33
C LEU A 52 -5.37 7.29 -3.32
N SER A 53 -5.78 6.20 -3.97
CA SER A 53 -6.97 6.16 -4.83
C SER A 53 -8.25 6.64 -4.11
N HIS A 54 -8.52 6.14 -2.90
CA HIS A 54 -9.64 6.58 -2.06
C HIS A 54 -9.61 8.08 -1.81
N VAL A 55 -8.45 8.60 -1.38
CA VAL A 55 -8.28 10.03 -1.10
C VAL A 55 -8.42 10.87 -2.37
N ALA A 56 -7.84 10.43 -3.49
CA ALA A 56 -7.96 11.11 -4.78
C ALA A 56 -9.43 11.20 -5.21
N LYS A 57 -10.20 10.11 -5.12
CA LYS A 57 -11.62 10.11 -5.50
C LYS A 57 -12.48 10.95 -4.56
N ALA A 58 -12.18 10.93 -3.26
CA ALA A 58 -12.91 11.72 -2.27
C ALA A 58 -12.75 13.23 -2.49
N ILE A 59 -11.58 13.70 -2.89
CA ILE A 59 -11.31 15.13 -3.09
C ILE A 59 -11.51 15.60 -4.55
N LYS A 60 -11.41 14.69 -5.53
CA LYS A 60 -11.68 14.93 -6.96
C LYS A 60 -12.80 14.00 -7.44
N PRO A 61 -14.06 14.22 -7.02
CA PRO A 61 -15.16 13.31 -7.32
C PRO A 61 -15.47 13.19 -8.82
N LYS A 62 -15.17 14.22 -9.63
CA LYS A 62 -15.37 14.18 -11.08
C LYS A 62 -14.22 13.50 -11.84
N ALA A 63 -13.06 13.31 -11.21
CA ALA A 63 -11.95 12.60 -11.84
C ALA A 63 -12.27 11.11 -12.03
N ARG A 64 -11.76 10.56 -13.13
CA ARG A 64 -11.64 9.11 -13.32
C ARG A 64 -10.44 8.64 -12.51
N VAL A 65 -10.67 7.85 -11.47
CA VAL A 65 -9.60 7.30 -10.63
C VAL A 65 -9.42 5.83 -10.96
N ILE A 66 -8.22 5.47 -11.43
CA ILE A 66 -7.83 4.10 -11.76
C ILE A 66 -6.94 3.58 -10.62
N TYR A 67 -7.42 2.58 -9.92
CA TYR A 67 -6.71 1.86 -8.87
C TYR A 67 -6.20 0.53 -9.43
N ASN A 68 -4.88 0.41 -9.58
CA ASN A 68 -4.26 -0.82 -10.04
C ASN A 68 -3.93 -1.74 -8.85
N ASP A 69 -4.79 -2.74 -8.61
CA ASP A 69 -4.71 -3.66 -7.48
C ASP A 69 -3.94 -4.94 -7.85
N PHE A 70 -2.62 -4.87 -7.76
CA PHE A 70 -1.76 -6.03 -7.95
C PHE A 70 -1.75 -7.00 -6.77
N ASP A 71 -1.95 -6.50 -5.55
CA ASP A 71 -1.82 -7.27 -4.31
C ASP A 71 -3.12 -7.99 -3.90
N GLY A 72 -4.20 -7.77 -4.65
CA GLY A 72 -5.53 -8.32 -4.38
C GLY A 72 -6.12 -7.76 -3.10
N TYR A 73 -5.89 -6.48 -2.80
CA TYR A 73 -6.41 -5.85 -1.60
C TYR A 73 -7.93 -5.67 -1.67
N SER A 74 -8.48 -5.40 -2.85
CA SER A 74 -9.94 -5.33 -3.09
C SER A 74 -10.66 -6.61 -2.68
N GLU A 75 -10.10 -7.78 -3.02
CA GLU A 75 -10.60 -9.08 -2.58
C GLU A 75 -10.57 -9.21 -1.05
N ARG A 76 -9.45 -8.84 -0.41
CA ARG A 76 -9.33 -8.87 1.06
C ARG A 76 -10.43 -8.05 1.74
N LEU A 77 -10.76 -6.87 1.19
CA LEU A 77 -11.80 -6.00 1.73
C LEU A 77 -13.20 -6.63 1.65
N ALA A 78 -13.51 -7.39 0.59
CA ALA A 78 -14.78 -8.11 0.46
C ALA A 78 -14.96 -9.16 1.58
N HIS A 79 -13.86 -9.69 2.10
CA HIS A 79 -13.85 -10.73 3.13
C HIS A 79 -13.64 -10.22 4.57
N ILE A 80 -13.84 -8.93 4.85
CA ILE A 80 -13.72 -8.38 6.21
C ILE A 80 -14.62 -9.11 7.23
N GLY A 81 -15.79 -9.59 6.80
CA GLY A 81 -16.69 -10.39 7.65
C GLY A 81 -16.05 -11.68 8.15
N ASP A 82 -15.46 -12.47 7.24
CA ASP A 82 -14.75 -13.71 7.58
C ASP A 82 -13.52 -13.42 8.44
N ILE A 83 -12.75 -12.39 8.09
CA ILE A 83 -11.57 -11.94 8.83
C ILE A 83 -11.94 -11.61 10.28
N ASN A 84 -13.02 -10.85 10.51
CA ASN A 84 -13.48 -10.53 11.86
C ASN A 84 -14.01 -11.76 12.62
N THR A 85 -14.67 -12.68 11.91
CA THR A 85 -15.16 -13.95 12.50
C THR A 85 -14.00 -14.79 13.00
N LEU A 86 -12.99 -15.02 12.16
CA LEU A 86 -11.78 -15.78 12.52
C LEU A 86 -11.00 -15.09 13.64
N ARG A 87 -10.83 -13.75 13.57
CA ARG A 87 -10.22 -12.95 14.65
C ARG A 87 -10.92 -13.20 15.98
N SER A 88 -12.25 -13.19 15.99
CA SER A 88 -13.03 -13.40 17.22
C SER A 88 -12.84 -14.81 17.78
N GLN A 89 -12.85 -15.84 16.95
CA GLN A 89 -12.60 -17.22 17.38
C GLN A 89 -11.21 -17.38 18.00
N LEU A 90 -10.18 -16.81 17.35
CA LEU A 90 -8.81 -16.82 17.86
C LEU A 90 -8.68 -16.03 19.17
N PHE A 91 -9.28 -14.85 19.25
CA PHE A 91 -9.26 -14.02 20.45
C PHE A 91 -9.87 -14.76 21.65
N THR A 92 -11.02 -15.39 21.46
CA THR A 92 -11.68 -16.21 22.51
C THR A 92 -10.84 -17.42 22.89
N ALA A 93 -10.21 -18.10 21.92
CA ALA A 93 -9.40 -19.29 22.17
C ALA A 93 -8.12 -18.99 22.97
N VAL A 94 -7.50 -17.83 22.75
CA VAL A 94 -6.35 -17.36 23.53
C VAL A 94 -6.79 -16.90 24.92
N GLY A 95 -7.92 -16.21 25.01
CA GLY A 95 -8.51 -15.75 26.26
C GLY A 95 -7.57 -14.85 27.07
N SER A 96 -7.78 -14.81 28.39
CA SER A 96 -6.96 -14.05 29.34
C SER A 96 -5.67 -14.77 29.76
N ALA A 97 -5.49 -16.03 29.36
CA ALA A 97 -4.36 -16.87 29.78
C ALA A 97 -3.02 -16.41 29.21
N VAL A 98 -3.01 -15.74 28.05
CA VAL A 98 -1.79 -15.18 27.44
C VAL A 98 -1.93 -13.66 27.38
N PRO A 99 -1.11 -12.90 28.14
CA PRO A 99 -1.14 -11.44 28.06
C PRO A 99 -0.79 -10.94 26.66
N LYS A 100 -1.27 -9.74 26.33
CA LYS A 100 -0.97 -9.08 25.05
C LYS A 100 0.54 -8.95 24.84
N ASN A 101 0.98 -9.16 23.60
CA ASN A 101 2.37 -9.12 23.15
C ASN A 101 3.29 -10.13 23.85
N LYS A 102 2.75 -11.23 24.37
CA LYS A 102 3.53 -12.35 24.91
C LYS A 102 3.46 -13.56 24.00
N ARG A 103 4.54 -14.36 24.01
CA ARG A 103 4.60 -15.63 23.30
C ARG A 103 3.55 -16.60 23.85
N MET A 104 2.85 -17.27 22.97
CA MET A 104 1.82 -18.26 23.31
C MET A 104 2.48 -19.60 23.69
N PRO A 105 1.98 -20.29 24.73
CA PRO A 105 2.33 -21.68 25.01
C PRO A 105 1.97 -22.62 23.84
N LYS A 106 2.63 -23.78 23.77
CA LYS A 106 2.46 -24.74 22.67
C LYS A 106 1.02 -25.22 22.53
N GLU A 107 0.33 -25.40 23.65
CA GLU A 107 -1.05 -25.86 23.73
C GLU A 107 -2.03 -24.82 23.15
N VAL A 108 -1.78 -23.53 23.43
CA VAL A 108 -2.58 -22.43 22.90
C VAL A 108 -2.31 -22.24 21.41
N LYS A 109 -1.04 -22.36 20.98
CA LYS A 109 -0.67 -22.36 19.56
C LYS A 109 -1.41 -23.47 18.81
N ALA A 110 -1.37 -24.71 19.30
CA ALA A 110 -2.04 -25.84 18.66
C ALA A 110 -3.56 -25.62 18.49
N LYS A 111 -4.22 -25.03 19.50
CA LYS A 111 -5.63 -24.64 19.40
C LYS A 111 -5.87 -23.60 18.30
N CYS A 112 -5.04 -22.56 18.23
CA CYS A 112 -5.14 -21.52 17.20
C CYS A 112 -4.94 -22.10 15.80
N VAL A 113 -3.94 -22.97 15.61
CA VAL A 113 -3.68 -23.67 14.33
C VAL A 113 -4.89 -24.47 13.91
N LYS A 114 -5.49 -25.25 14.82
CA LYS A 114 -6.70 -26.04 14.54
C LYS A 114 -7.86 -25.14 14.09
N ILE A 115 -8.13 -24.04 14.79
CA ILE A 115 -9.16 -23.06 14.42
C ILE A 115 -8.92 -22.51 13.01
N ILE A 116 -7.68 -22.13 12.68
CA ILE A 116 -7.35 -21.59 11.35
C ILE A 116 -7.53 -22.65 10.26
N GLN A 117 -7.14 -23.91 10.53
CA GLN A 117 -7.27 -25.00 9.57
C GLN A 117 -8.74 -25.34 9.31
N GLU A 118 -9.56 -25.45 10.36
CA GLU A 118 -10.98 -25.82 10.29
C GLU A 118 -11.91 -24.67 9.86
N PHE A 119 -11.43 -23.43 9.85
CA PHE A 119 -12.24 -22.29 9.41
C PHE A 119 -12.59 -22.40 7.92
N ASP A 120 -13.88 -22.36 7.60
CA ASP A 120 -14.42 -22.56 6.24
C ASP A 120 -14.62 -21.22 5.48
N GLY A 121 -14.14 -20.11 6.03
CA GLY A 121 -14.17 -18.79 5.39
C GLY A 121 -12.81 -18.33 4.88
N TYR A 122 -12.76 -17.09 4.39
CA TYR A 122 -11.52 -16.51 3.87
C TYR A 122 -10.45 -16.31 4.97
N LYS A 123 -9.24 -16.81 4.70
CA LYS A 123 -8.09 -16.76 5.62
C LYS A 123 -7.07 -15.75 5.13
N ASP A 124 -7.16 -14.52 5.62
CA ASP A 124 -6.22 -13.47 5.26
C ASP A 124 -4.85 -13.66 5.94
N LEU A 125 -3.84 -14.12 5.19
CA LEU A 125 -2.51 -14.39 5.71
C LEU A 125 -1.86 -13.15 6.35
N ASN A 126 -2.05 -11.96 5.77
CA ASN A 126 -1.49 -10.71 6.28
C ASN A 126 -2.07 -10.35 7.66
N CYS A 127 -3.39 -10.50 7.83
CA CYS A 127 -4.04 -10.37 9.12
C CYS A 127 -3.56 -11.43 10.11
N LEU A 128 -3.51 -12.71 9.73
CA LEU A 128 -3.03 -13.79 10.58
C LEU A 128 -1.60 -13.55 11.08
N ALA A 129 -0.68 -13.19 10.16
CA ALA A 129 0.67 -12.80 10.51
C ALA A 129 0.70 -11.64 11.49
N SER A 130 -0.12 -10.60 11.27
CA SER A 130 -0.19 -9.44 12.18
C SER A 130 -0.72 -9.78 13.58
N TRP A 131 -1.55 -10.81 13.70
CA TRP A 131 -2.17 -11.21 14.97
C TRP A 131 -1.34 -12.25 15.74
N LEU A 132 -0.57 -13.06 15.03
CA LEU A 132 0.05 -14.27 15.58
C LEU A 132 1.58 -14.23 15.53
N LEU A 133 2.21 -13.36 14.76
CA LEU A 133 3.67 -13.23 14.74
C LEU A 133 4.16 -12.02 15.53
N PHE A 134 5.46 -12.00 15.80
CA PHE A 134 6.09 -10.81 16.37
C PHE A 134 6.07 -9.68 15.35
N SER A 135 5.91 -8.43 15.82
CA SER A 135 5.73 -7.26 14.96
C SER A 135 6.80 -7.16 13.88
N GLY A 136 6.36 -7.04 12.63
CA GLY A 136 7.24 -6.88 11.46
C GLY A 136 7.69 -8.18 10.78
N GLN A 137 7.34 -9.34 11.32
CA GLN A 137 7.54 -10.63 10.64
C GLN A 137 6.55 -10.78 9.48
N GLN A 138 7.04 -11.35 8.37
CA GLN A 138 6.27 -11.64 7.17
C GLN A 138 6.43 -13.12 6.84
N VAL A 139 5.40 -13.71 6.26
CA VAL A 139 5.37 -15.10 5.82
C VAL A 139 4.65 -15.16 4.48
N ALA A 140 5.13 -16.01 3.57
CA ALA A 140 4.56 -16.16 2.24
C ALA A 140 3.41 -17.18 2.21
N THR A 141 3.35 -18.08 3.19
CA THR A 141 2.34 -19.16 3.25
C THR A 141 1.79 -19.38 4.65
N THR A 142 0.61 -20.00 4.73
CA THR A 142 0.04 -20.46 6.01
C THR A 142 0.88 -21.55 6.67
N ASP A 143 1.58 -22.38 5.89
CA ASP A 143 2.45 -23.41 6.45
C ASP A 143 3.67 -22.80 7.13
N GLU A 144 4.28 -21.80 6.50
CA GLU A 144 5.35 -21.01 7.10
C GLU A 144 4.88 -20.26 8.36
N LEU A 145 3.65 -19.72 8.36
CA LEU A 145 3.03 -19.16 9.56
C LEU A 145 3.05 -20.18 10.71
N PHE A 146 2.63 -21.42 10.46
CA PHE A 146 2.53 -22.46 11.50
C PHE A 146 3.88 -22.96 12.01
N GLN A 147 4.96 -22.81 11.24
CA GLN A 147 6.32 -23.14 11.68
C GLN A 147 6.87 -22.14 12.70
N ASN A 148 6.39 -20.90 12.67
CA ASN A 148 6.85 -19.83 13.57
C ASN A 148 6.25 -19.90 14.99
N ASP A 149 6.89 -19.22 15.94
CA ASP A 149 6.32 -19.03 17.26
C ASP A 149 5.15 -18.06 17.24
N PHE A 150 4.07 -18.41 17.94
CA PHE A 150 2.90 -17.53 18.05
C PHE A 150 3.04 -16.53 19.20
N TRP A 151 2.61 -15.30 18.96
CA TRP A 151 2.57 -14.19 19.90
C TRP A 151 1.15 -13.65 19.95
N ASN A 152 0.68 -13.25 21.14
CA ASN A 152 -0.65 -12.64 21.27
C ASN A 152 -0.64 -11.17 20.81
N CYS A 153 -0.66 -10.97 19.49
CA CYS A 153 -0.81 -9.68 18.84
C CYS A 153 -2.23 -9.48 18.30
N ILE A 154 -3.18 -10.34 18.68
CA ILE A 154 -4.54 -10.36 18.16
C ILE A 154 -5.23 -9.02 18.44
N ARG A 155 -5.89 -8.48 17.40
CA ARG A 155 -6.65 -7.23 17.53
C ARG A 155 -7.88 -7.45 18.43
N GLN A 156 -8.06 -6.54 19.38
CA GLN A 156 -9.15 -6.61 20.37
C GLN A 156 -10.52 -6.24 19.78
N SER A 157 -10.55 -5.34 18.80
CA SER A 157 -11.77 -4.92 18.12
C SER A 157 -11.83 -5.47 16.69
N ASP A 158 -13.00 -5.38 16.09
CA ASP A 158 -13.23 -5.73 14.69
C ASP A 158 -12.69 -4.66 13.73
N TYR A 159 -12.17 -5.11 12.60
CA TYR A 159 -11.87 -4.23 11.48
C TYR A 159 -13.16 -3.53 11.04
N PRO A 160 -13.11 -2.22 10.79
CA PRO A 160 -14.29 -1.51 10.33
C PRO A 160 -14.71 -2.07 8.97
N LYS A 161 -16.01 -2.06 8.70
CA LYS A 161 -16.50 -2.28 7.34
C LYS A 161 -15.83 -1.27 6.39
N ALA A 162 -15.48 -1.75 5.19
CA ALA A 162 -14.89 -0.95 4.14
C ALA A 162 -15.96 -0.35 3.20
N ASP A 163 -17.19 -0.21 3.69
CA ASP A 163 -18.29 0.43 2.97
C ASP A 163 -17.81 1.79 2.44
N CYS A 164 -18.06 2.03 1.17
CA CYS A 164 -17.68 3.25 0.46
C CYS A 164 -16.17 3.50 0.25
N TYR A 165 -15.29 2.55 0.60
CA TYR A 165 -13.84 2.76 0.49
C TYR A 165 -13.37 2.81 -0.97
N LEU A 166 -13.87 1.92 -1.83
CA LEU A 166 -13.53 1.85 -3.26
C LEU A 166 -14.68 2.29 -4.19
N ASP A 167 -15.67 3.00 -3.66
CA ASP A 167 -16.80 3.48 -4.46
C ASP A 167 -16.34 4.46 -5.54
N ASP A 168 -16.87 4.29 -6.74
CA ASP A 168 -16.62 5.14 -7.91
C ASP A 168 -15.14 5.16 -8.35
N ILE A 169 -14.39 4.12 -8.00
CA ILE A 169 -13.00 3.88 -8.40
C ILE A 169 -12.96 2.72 -9.39
N GLU A 170 -12.26 2.91 -10.50
CA GLU A 170 -12.02 1.86 -11.48
C GLU A 170 -10.90 0.96 -10.99
N ILE A 171 -11.25 -0.29 -10.65
CA ILE A 171 -10.29 -1.29 -10.18
C ILE A 171 -9.79 -2.09 -11.38
N ILE A 172 -8.49 -2.11 -11.59
CA ILE A 172 -7.84 -2.91 -12.62
C ILE A 172 -6.71 -3.73 -12.01
N ARG A 173 -6.19 -4.68 -12.78
CA ARG A 173 -4.99 -5.43 -12.44
C ARG A 173 -4.15 -5.62 -13.70
N GLU A 174 -3.22 -4.70 -13.92
CA GLU A 174 -2.44 -4.61 -15.15
C GLU A 174 -1.01 -4.13 -14.90
N SER A 175 -0.03 -4.67 -15.62
CA SER A 175 1.38 -4.26 -15.50
C SER A 175 1.56 -2.78 -15.75
N PHE A 176 2.39 -2.12 -14.96
CA PHE A 176 2.71 -0.71 -15.20
C PHE A 176 3.35 -0.51 -16.59
N HIS A 177 4.02 -1.55 -17.13
CA HIS A 177 4.58 -1.59 -18.49
C HIS A 177 3.52 -1.40 -19.58
N THR A 178 2.28 -1.79 -19.34
CA THR A 178 1.18 -1.67 -20.32
C THR A 178 0.14 -0.64 -19.89
N LEU A 179 -0.06 -0.43 -18.59
CA LEU A 179 -1.01 0.54 -18.05
C LEU A 179 -0.59 1.98 -18.34
N LEU A 180 0.62 2.38 -17.92
CA LEU A 180 1.05 3.78 -18.00
C LEU A 180 1.20 4.28 -19.45
N PRO A 181 1.74 3.50 -20.41
CA PRO A 181 1.82 3.93 -21.80
C PRO A 181 0.47 4.25 -22.46
N LYS A 182 -0.64 3.65 -22.04
CA LYS A 182 -1.99 3.99 -22.55
C LYS A 182 -2.37 5.45 -22.33
N PHE A 183 -1.69 6.12 -21.40
CA PHE A 183 -1.98 7.49 -20.98
C PHE A 183 -0.79 8.44 -21.21
N SER A 184 0.28 8.03 -21.90
CA SER A 184 1.50 8.83 -22.08
C SER A 184 1.22 10.20 -22.68
N ASP A 185 0.29 10.29 -23.63
CA ASP A 185 0.02 11.51 -24.39
C ASP A 185 -1.05 12.40 -23.75
N ASN A 186 -1.68 11.94 -22.66
CA ASN A 186 -2.74 12.67 -21.98
C ASN A 186 -2.18 13.61 -20.89
N ARG A 187 -2.15 14.92 -21.17
CA ARG A 187 -1.69 15.95 -20.22
C ARG A 187 -2.52 16.07 -18.93
N LYS A 188 -3.76 15.58 -18.91
CA LYS A 188 -4.63 15.51 -17.72
C LYS A 188 -4.61 14.13 -17.05
N ALA A 189 -3.69 13.24 -17.42
CA ALA A 189 -3.49 11.98 -16.71
C ALA A 189 -2.34 12.12 -15.71
N LEU A 190 -2.66 12.10 -14.41
CA LEU A 190 -1.70 12.12 -13.31
C LEU A 190 -1.23 10.69 -12.98
N PHE A 191 0.08 10.47 -13.00
CA PHE A 191 0.69 9.21 -12.57
C PHE A 191 1.03 9.26 -11.08
N VAL A 192 0.36 8.44 -10.27
CA VAL A 192 0.67 8.24 -8.86
C VAL A 192 1.47 6.96 -8.73
N LEU A 193 2.74 7.09 -8.35
CA LEU A 193 3.75 6.04 -8.45
C LEU A 193 4.32 5.72 -7.08
N ASP A 194 4.04 4.53 -6.57
CA ASP A 194 4.56 4.04 -5.29
C ASP A 194 5.16 2.62 -5.43
N PRO A 195 6.23 2.47 -6.22
CA PRO A 195 6.79 1.16 -6.52
C PRO A 195 7.44 0.50 -5.29
N PRO A 196 7.59 -0.84 -5.28
CA PRO A 196 8.45 -1.52 -4.32
C PRO A 196 9.88 -0.95 -4.35
N TYR A 197 10.50 -0.77 -3.18
CA TYR A 197 11.84 -0.17 -3.09
C TYR A 197 12.94 -1.21 -3.31
N LEU A 198 13.91 -0.89 -4.19
CA LEU A 198 14.99 -1.79 -4.63
C LEU A 198 15.78 -2.45 -3.48
N CYS A 199 16.09 -1.71 -2.41
CA CYS A 199 16.87 -2.23 -1.27
C CYS A 199 16.00 -2.69 -0.08
N THR A 200 14.75 -3.10 -0.33
CA THR A 200 13.86 -3.64 0.71
C THR A 200 13.48 -5.08 0.45
N LYS A 201 13.25 -5.87 1.51
CA LYS A 201 12.66 -7.19 1.38
C LYS A 201 11.26 -7.06 0.75
N GLN A 202 11.08 -7.62 -0.44
CA GLN A 202 9.82 -7.55 -1.20
C GLN A 202 8.86 -8.73 -0.91
N GLU A 203 9.20 -9.59 0.05
CA GLU A 203 8.45 -10.81 0.44
C GLU A 203 6.98 -10.57 0.83
N SER A 204 6.57 -9.31 1.04
CA SER A 204 5.19 -8.92 1.38
C SER A 204 4.28 -8.61 0.19
N TYR A 205 4.83 -8.46 -1.02
CA TYR A 205 4.04 -8.15 -2.22
C TYR A 205 3.69 -9.43 -2.97
N LYS A 206 2.45 -9.56 -3.47
CA LYS A 206 1.98 -10.79 -4.15
C LYS A 206 2.42 -10.90 -5.62
N GLN A 207 3.53 -10.26 -6.00
CA GLN A 207 4.00 -10.26 -7.39
C GLN A 207 4.72 -11.58 -7.70
N ALA A 208 4.34 -12.21 -8.81
CA ALA A 208 4.99 -13.44 -9.32
C ALA A 208 6.42 -13.18 -9.83
N THR A 209 6.76 -11.92 -10.12
CA THR A 209 8.06 -11.46 -10.62
C THR A 209 8.57 -10.34 -9.74
N TYR A 210 9.85 -10.42 -9.37
CA TYR A 210 10.57 -9.45 -8.54
C TYR A 210 10.61 -8.07 -9.22
N PHE A 211 10.19 -6.99 -8.54
CA PHE A 211 10.38 -5.63 -9.06
C PHE A 211 11.87 -5.27 -8.93
N ASP A 212 12.58 -5.39 -10.03
CA ASP A 212 14.03 -5.33 -10.06
C ASP A 212 14.55 -3.95 -10.50
N LEU A 213 15.87 -3.84 -10.62
CA LEU A 213 16.51 -2.61 -11.11
C LEU A 213 16.03 -2.25 -12.53
N ILE A 214 15.79 -3.23 -13.39
CA ILE A 214 15.34 -3.01 -14.76
C ILE A 214 13.92 -2.47 -14.78
N ASP A 215 13.02 -3.01 -13.95
CA ASP A 215 11.66 -2.50 -13.78
C ASP A 215 11.66 -1.07 -13.23
N PHE A 216 12.52 -0.78 -12.25
CA PHE A 216 12.70 0.59 -11.78
C PHE A 216 13.17 1.54 -12.89
N LEU A 217 14.19 1.17 -13.66
CA LEU A 217 14.68 1.98 -14.78
C LEU A 217 13.60 2.19 -15.85
N ARG A 218 12.84 1.14 -16.19
CA ARG A 218 11.71 1.22 -17.12
C ARG A 218 10.62 2.14 -16.60
N LEU A 219 10.26 2.03 -15.33
CA LEU A 219 9.29 2.91 -14.68
C LEU A 219 9.73 4.38 -14.76
N VAL A 220 11.00 4.66 -14.48
CA VAL A 220 11.53 6.02 -14.61
C VAL A 220 11.49 6.49 -16.06
N ASN A 221 11.82 5.64 -17.02
CA ASN A 221 11.82 6.00 -18.45
C ASN A 221 10.41 6.35 -18.99
N ILE A 222 9.36 5.67 -18.52
CA ILE A 222 7.97 5.96 -18.93
C ILE A 222 7.30 7.06 -18.09
N THR A 223 7.92 7.49 -16.99
CA THR A 223 7.35 8.53 -16.11
C THR A 223 7.39 9.88 -16.83
N ARG A 224 6.25 10.56 -16.87
CA ARG A 224 6.11 11.89 -17.49
C ARG A 224 5.15 12.78 -16.68
N PRO A 225 5.36 14.11 -16.63
CA PRO A 225 4.46 15.01 -15.91
C PRO A 225 3.03 15.04 -16.51
N PRO A 226 1.96 15.19 -15.70
CA PRO A 226 1.99 15.26 -14.24
C PRO A 226 2.23 13.90 -13.58
N TYR A 227 3.08 13.87 -12.54
CA TYR A 227 3.27 12.70 -11.67
C TYR A 227 3.47 13.09 -10.21
N ILE A 228 3.18 12.13 -9.32
CA ILE A 228 3.56 12.11 -7.92
C ILE A 228 4.25 10.76 -7.66
N PHE A 229 5.53 10.80 -7.33
CA PHE A 229 6.39 9.65 -7.14
C PHE A 229 6.79 9.54 -5.66
N PHE A 230 6.43 8.45 -5.02
CA PHE A 230 6.83 8.11 -3.67
C PHE A 230 8.11 7.29 -3.68
N SER A 231 9.04 7.64 -2.81
CA SER A 231 10.30 6.93 -2.68
C SER A 231 10.81 6.99 -1.24
N SER A 232 11.90 6.29 -0.95
CA SER A 232 12.60 6.42 0.33
C SER A 232 14.11 6.43 0.13
N THR A 233 14.88 6.72 1.18
CA THR A 233 16.35 6.57 1.14
C THR A 233 16.79 5.17 0.70
N LYS A 234 15.97 4.13 0.90
CA LYS A 234 16.26 2.76 0.46
C LYS A 234 16.02 2.50 -1.03
N SER A 235 15.46 3.46 -1.75
CA SER A 235 15.17 3.31 -3.18
C SER A 235 16.27 3.87 -4.09
N GLU A 236 17.26 4.60 -3.54
CA GLU A 236 18.27 5.36 -4.30
C GLU A 236 17.66 6.37 -5.31
N PHE A 237 16.34 6.57 -5.32
CA PHE A 237 15.62 7.31 -6.35
C PHE A 237 16.10 8.76 -6.48
N ILE A 238 16.30 9.45 -5.35
CA ILE A 238 16.77 10.85 -5.38
C ILE A 238 18.16 10.95 -6.02
N ARG A 239 19.09 10.07 -5.62
CA ARG A 239 20.45 10.02 -6.19
C ARG A 239 20.41 9.69 -7.67
N PHE A 240 19.51 8.79 -8.08
CA PHE A 240 19.31 8.47 -9.49
C PHE A 240 18.80 9.67 -10.29
N ILE A 241 17.76 10.36 -9.82
CA ILE A 241 17.23 11.57 -10.48
C ILE A 241 18.25 12.71 -10.55
N GLU A 242 19.11 12.88 -9.54
CA GLU A 242 20.22 13.83 -9.56
C GLU A 242 21.26 13.47 -10.64
N TYR A 243 21.66 12.20 -10.70
CA TYR A 243 22.54 11.69 -11.76
C TYR A 243 21.94 11.93 -13.14
N MET A 244 20.66 11.58 -13.34
CA MET A 244 19.99 11.74 -14.63
C MET A 244 20.02 13.18 -15.11
N GLN A 245 19.74 14.13 -14.23
CA GLN A 245 19.72 15.56 -14.57
C GLN A 245 21.11 16.14 -14.84
N LYS A 246 22.12 15.69 -14.09
CA LYS A 246 23.51 16.14 -14.25
C LYS A 246 24.10 15.65 -15.57
N ASP A 247 23.93 14.36 -15.85
CA ASP A 247 24.58 13.70 -16.98
C ASP A 247 23.67 13.67 -18.22
N LYS A 248 22.47 14.27 -18.12
CA LYS A 248 21.49 14.43 -19.21
C LYS A 248 21.12 13.10 -19.88
N VAL A 249 21.00 12.04 -19.08
CA VAL A 249 20.60 10.71 -19.55
C VAL A 249 19.11 10.68 -19.93
N ASP A 250 18.68 9.64 -20.64
CA ASP A 250 17.31 9.53 -21.15
C ASP A 250 16.22 9.88 -20.13
N ASN A 251 15.20 10.64 -20.60
CA ASN A 251 14.06 11.14 -19.82
C ASN A 251 14.40 12.13 -18.68
N TRP A 252 15.61 12.69 -18.60
CA TRP A 252 15.98 13.66 -17.56
C TRP A 252 15.05 14.89 -17.49
N GLN A 253 14.52 15.34 -18.63
CA GLN A 253 13.62 16.52 -18.71
C GLN A 253 12.31 16.31 -17.93
N SER A 254 11.85 15.07 -17.82
CA SER A 254 10.66 14.74 -17.03
C SER A 254 10.87 15.01 -15.54
N PHE A 255 12.11 15.09 -15.07
CA PHE A 255 12.44 15.33 -13.66
C PHE A 255 13.04 16.72 -13.39
N GLU A 256 13.41 17.47 -14.42
CA GLU A 256 13.91 18.84 -14.26
C GLU A 256 12.87 19.73 -13.57
N GLY A 257 13.26 20.39 -12.47
CA GLY A 257 12.37 21.27 -11.70
C GLY A 257 11.30 20.53 -10.89
N ALA A 258 11.41 19.21 -10.72
CA ALA A 258 10.53 18.46 -9.82
C ALA A 258 10.69 18.95 -8.38
N LYS A 259 9.57 19.06 -7.66
CA LYS A 259 9.52 19.47 -6.26
C LYS A 259 9.64 18.23 -5.37
N ARG A 260 10.33 18.34 -4.24
CA ARG A 260 10.52 17.25 -3.26
C ARG A 260 9.96 17.65 -1.90
N ILE A 261 9.20 16.75 -1.28
CA ILE A 261 8.74 16.83 0.11
C ILE A 261 9.32 15.65 0.87
N VAL A 262 9.94 15.91 2.02
CA VAL A 262 10.57 14.90 2.87
C VAL A 262 9.74 14.70 4.13
N VAL A 263 9.47 13.45 4.48
CA VAL A 263 8.86 13.06 5.75
C VAL A 263 9.82 12.12 6.46
N ASN A 264 10.27 12.52 7.64
CA ASN A 264 11.18 11.72 8.46
C ASN A 264 10.41 10.63 9.22
N GLY A 265 10.84 9.38 9.06
CA GLY A 265 10.31 8.22 9.78
C GLY A 265 11.36 7.53 10.65
N SER A 266 10.91 6.76 11.64
CA SER A 266 11.75 5.82 12.40
C SER A 266 11.18 4.41 12.26
N ALA A 267 11.99 3.48 11.75
CA ALA A 267 11.61 2.07 11.62
C ALA A 267 11.96 1.28 12.90
N SER A 268 12.86 1.80 13.71
CA SER A 268 13.33 1.24 14.99
C SER A 268 14.05 2.31 15.81
N TYR A 269 14.53 1.95 17.01
CA TYR A 269 15.36 2.82 17.87
C TYR A 269 16.66 3.29 17.18
N SER A 270 17.15 2.56 16.17
CA SER A 270 18.41 2.85 15.47
C SER A 270 18.28 3.20 13.98
N GLY A 271 17.13 2.95 13.35
CA GLY A 271 16.93 3.16 11.91
C GLY A 271 16.07 4.39 11.60
N LYS A 272 16.70 5.55 11.40
CA LYS A 272 16.06 6.71 10.74
C LYS A 272 16.02 6.45 9.24
N TYR A 273 14.88 6.69 8.60
CA TYR A 273 14.77 6.68 7.15
C TYR A 273 13.93 7.88 6.70
N GLU A 274 14.24 8.41 5.53
CA GLU A 274 13.45 9.47 4.92
C GLU A 274 12.55 8.84 3.87
N ASP A 275 11.25 9.08 4.00
CA ASP A 275 10.34 8.90 2.88
C ASP A 275 10.24 10.22 2.11
N ASN A 276 10.11 10.12 0.80
CA ASN A 276 10.07 11.24 -0.12
C ASN A 276 8.80 11.18 -0.96
N LEU A 277 8.27 12.36 -1.26
CA LEU A 277 7.28 12.58 -2.30
C LEU A 277 7.91 13.57 -3.29
N VAL A 278 8.12 13.12 -4.52
CA VAL A 278 8.63 13.93 -5.63
C VAL A 278 7.51 14.14 -6.63
N TYR A 279 7.26 15.37 -7.06
CA TYR A 279 6.17 15.64 -8.00
C TYR A 279 6.53 16.73 -9.00
N LYS A 280 5.91 16.65 -10.18
CA LYS A 280 5.95 17.67 -11.22
C LYS A 280 4.61 17.65 -11.95
N PHE A 281 4.08 18.84 -12.24
CA PHE A 281 2.87 19.05 -13.05
C PHE A 281 3.22 19.77 -14.34
#